data_AF-A0A6V7KG19-F1
#
_entry.id   AF-A0A6V7KG19-F1
#
_cell.length_a   1.000
_cell.length_b   1.000
_cell.length_c   1.000
_cell.angle_alpha   90.00
_cell.angle_beta   90.00
_cell.angle_gamma   90.00
#
_symmetry.space_group_name_H-M   'P 1'
#
loop_
_entity.id
_entity.type
_entity.pdbx_description
1 polymer ?
#
loop_
_entity_poly.entity_id
_entity_poly.type
_entity_poly.pdbx_seq_one_letter_code
_entity_poly.pdbx_strand_id
1 'polypeptide(L)'
;VPKYALTVGIGTLLDAEEVMILVSGRNKAQALQAAVEGNVNHIWTISCLQLHAKAIIVCDEPSTMELKVKTVKYFHELEAESIIGL
;
A
#
# COMPACT_ATOMS: atom_id res chain seq x y z
N VAL A 1 -14.13 21.99 3.18
CA VAL A 1 -13.39 21.22 2.16
C VAL A 1 -14.10 21.38 0.81
N PRO A 2 -13.41 21.69 -0.31
CA PRO A 2 -14.01 21.85 -1.64
C PRO A 2 -14.74 20.60 -2.16
N LYS A 3 -15.75 20.76 -3.03
CA LYS A 3 -16.55 19.65 -3.60
C LYS A 3 -15.87 18.91 -4.75
N TYR A 4 -14.91 19.54 -5.43
CA TYR A 4 -14.25 19.01 -6.62
C TYR A 4 -12.74 19.18 -6.49
N ALA A 5 -11.99 18.26 -7.10
CA ALA A 5 -10.54 18.28 -7.16
C ALA A 5 -10.07 17.83 -8.56
N LEU A 6 -8.93 18.35 -9.00
CA LEU A 6 -8.20 17.83 -10.15
C LEU A 6 -7.18 16.82 -9.63
N THR A 7 -7.15 15.63 -10.22
CA THR A 7 -6.25 14.54 -9.84
C THR A 7 -5.69 13.87 -11.07
N VAL A 8 -4.50 13.29 -10.94
CA VAL A 8 -4.00 12.33 -11.93
C VAL A 8 -4.89 11.08 -11.96
N GLY A 9 -4.93 10.42 -13.11
CA GLY A 9 -5.61 9.14 -13.27
C GLY A 9 -4.77 7.97 -12.74
N ILE A 10 -5.41 6.83 -12.52
CA ILE A 10 -4.72 5.59 -12.09
C ILE A 10 -3.71 5.13 -13.15
N GLY A 11 -4.05 5.21 -14.44
CA GLY A 11 -3.13 4.85 -15.53
C GLY A 11 -1.85 5.68 -15.48
N THR A 12 -1.97 7.00 -15.30
CA THR A 12 -0.82 7.89 -15.16
C THR A 12 0.07 7.56 -13.97
N LEU A 13 -0.53 7.08 -12.87
CA LEU A 13 0.24 6.62 -11.69
C LEU A 13 0.98 5.31 -12.00
N LEU A 14 0.37 4.40 -12.76
CA LEU A 14 0.98 3.13 -13.16
C LEU A 14 2.04 3.28 -14.27
N ASP A 15 2.07 4.41 -14.98
CA ASP A 15 3.10 4.72 -15.98
C ASP A 15 4.42 5.19 -15.34
N ALA A 16 4.46 5.40 -14.02
CA ALA A 16 5.67 5.77 -13.31
C ALA A 16 6.71 4.63 -13.32
N GLU A 17 8.00 4.95 -13.19
CA GLU A 17 9.02 3.89 -13.08
C GLU A 17 8.91 3.15 -11.75
N GLU A 18 8.61 3.87 -10.68
CA GLU A 18 8.50 3.35 -9.32
C GLU A 18 7.44 4.13 -8.55
N VAL A 19 6.64 3.43 -7.76
CA VAL A 19 5.58 4.02 -6.94
C VAL A 19 5.78 3.66 -5.48
N MET A 20 5.90 4.68 -4.62
CA MET A 20 5.99 4.53 -3.17
C MET A 20 4.75 5.11 -2.50
N ILE A 21 4.09 4.32 -1.66
CA ILE A 21 2.94 4.76 -0.86
C ILE A 21 3.26 4.71 0.63
N LEU A 22 2.92 5.79 1.33
CA LEU A 22 3.04 5.88 2.79
C LEU A 22 1.68 5.60 3.45
N VAL A 23 1.67 4.69 4.42
CA VAL A 23 0.47 4.27 5.13
C VAL A 23 0.71 4.38 6.64
N SER A 24 0.02 5.30 7.30
CA SER A 24 0.13 5.46 8.74
C SER A 24 -1.24 5.53 9.40
N GLY A 25 -1.33 4.88 10.56
CA GLY A 25 -2.46 4.90 11.46
C GLY A 25 -3.50 3.81 11.18
N ARG A 26 -4.20 3.43 12.24
CA ARG A 26 -5.23 2.36 12.23
C ARG A 26 -6.37 2.62 11.24
N ASN A 27 -6.70 3.89 10.98
CA ASN A 27 -7.75 4.27 10.03
C ASN A 27 -7.46 3.82 8.60
N LYS A 28 -6.22 3.44 8.29
CA LYS A 28 -5.80 2.95 6.97
C LYS A 28 -5.66 1.43 6.89
N ALA A 29 -5.90 0.71 7.98
CA ALA A 29 -5.64 -0.73 8.03
C ALA A 29 -6.47 -1.55 7.03
N GLN A 30 -7.75 -1.21 6.85
CA GLN A 30 -8.60 -1.84 5.84
C GLN A 30 -8.13 -1.56 4.41
N ALA A 31 -7.65 -0.34 4.14
CA ALA A 31 -7.11 0.00 2.83
C ALA A 31 -5.80 -0.75 2.54
N LEU A 32 -4.94 -0.92 3.55
CA LEU A 32 -3.72 -1.72 3.44
C LEU A 32 -4.03 -3.20 3.19
N GLN A 33 -5.02 -3.74 3.89
CA GLN A 33 -5.49 -5.11 3.69
C GLN A 33 -6.02 -5.32 2.27
N ALA A 34 -6.81 -4.39 1.73
CA ALA A 34 -7.26 -4.45 0.34
C ALA A 34 -6.11 -4.33 -0.67
N ALA A 35 -5.07 -3.55 -0.37
CA ALA A 35 -3.90 -3.39 -1.24
C ALA A 35 -3.03 -4.64 -1.29
N VAL A 36 -2.82 -5.33 -0.16
CA VAL A 36 -1.86 -6.43 -0.03
C VAL A 36 -2.51 -7.81 -0.16
N GLU A 37 -3.67 -8.03 0.47
CA GLU A 37 -4.34 -9.34 0.52
C GLU A 37 -5.61 -9.41 -0.34
N GLY A 38 -6.14 -8.27 -0.76
CA GLY A 38 -7.34 -8.17 -1.61
C GLY A 38 -7.05 -8.43 -3.08
N ASN A 39 -8.11 -8.67 -3.86
CA ASN A 39 -8.03 -8.75 -5.31
C ASN A 39 -8.09 -7.35 -5.94
N VAL A 40 -7.48 -7.18 -7.11
CA VAL A 40 -7.58 -5.95 -7.91
C VAL A 40 -9.05 -5.61 -8.21
N ASN A 41 -9.49 -4.41 -7.79
CA ASN A 41 -10.84 -3.92 -8.03
C ASN A 41 -10.90 -2.38 -8.01
N HIS A 42 -12.01 -1.83 -8.52
CA HIS A 42 -12.19 -0.37 -8.66
C HIS A 42 -12.76 0.33 -7.42
N ILE A 43 -13.23 -0.43 -6.41
CA ILE A 43 -13.66 0.14 -5.12
C ILE A 43 -12.43 0.52 -4.29
N TRP A 44 -11.41 -0.33 -4.32
CA TRP A 44 -10.11 -0.13 -3.67
C TRP A 44 -9.05 0.11 -4.72
N THR A 45 -9.01 1.32 -5.28
CA THR A 45 -8.11 1.67 -6.38
C THR A 45 -6.64 1.44 -6.06
N ILE A 46 -6.23 1.48 -4.79
CA ILE A 46 -4.88 1.14 -4.31
C ILE A 46 -4.45 -0.29 -4.70
N SER A 47 -5.39 -1.22 -4.89
CA SER A 47 -5.11 -2.57 -5.35
C SER A 47 -4.48 -2.63 -6.75
N CYS A 48 -4.57 -1.54 -7.54
CA CYS A 48 -3.89 -1.44 -8.83
C CYS A 48 -2.36 -1.56 -8.72
N LEU A 49 -1.76 -1.28 -7.56
CA LEU A 49 -0.32 -1.43 -7.34
C LEU A 49 0.17 -2.86 -7.52
N GLN A 50 -0.70 -3.86 -7.37
CA GLN A 50 -0.38 -5.26 -7.65
C GLN A 50 -0.03 -5.51 -9.12
N LEU A 51 -0.43 -4.60 -10.03
CA LEU A 51 -0.13 -4.65 -11.46
C LEU A 51 1.15 -3.88 -11.81
N HIS A 52 1.72 -3.12 -10.87
CA HIS A 52 2.89 -2.29 -11.12
C HIS A 52 4.17 -3.09 -10.92
N ALA A 53 5.14 -2.93 -11.84
CA ALA A 53 6.38 -3.71 -11.80
C ALA A 53 7.27 -3.38 -10.59
N LYS A 54 7.20 -2.16 -10.07
CA LYS A 54 7.98 -1.68 -8.92
C LYS A 54 7.10 -0.85 -7.97
N ALA A 55 6.45 -1.49 -7.00
CA ALA A 55 5.62 -0.81 -6.00
C ALA A 55 6.15 -1.07 -4.60
N ILE A 56 6.25 0.00 -3.79
CA ILE A 56 6.69 -0.05 -2.40
C ILE A 56 5.59 0.55 -1.52
N ILE A 57 5.26 -0.14 -0.44
CA ILE A 57 4.35 0.36 0.59
C ILE A 57 5.13 0.45 1.90
N VAL A 58 5.31 1.67 2.41
CA VAL A 58 5.91 1.91 3.71
C VAL A 58 4.78 2.12 4.72
N CYS A 59 4.77 1.33 5.78
CA CYS A 59 3.66 1.31 6.72
C CYS A 59 4.11 1.30 8.19
N ASP A 60 3.28 1.87 9.07
CA ASP A 60 3.46 1.78 10.52
C ASP A 60 2.72 0.58 11.13
N GLU A 61 3.11 0.16 12.32
CA GLU A 61 2.49 -0.99 13.00
C GLU A 61 0.96 -0.86 13.15
N PRO A 62 0.38 0.28 13.58
CA PRO A 62 -1.08 0.44 13.67
C PRO A 62 -1.84 0.22 12.36
N SER A 63 -1.23 0.50 11.21
CA SER A 63 -1.86 0.26 9.91
C SER A 63 -1.88 -1.22 9.51
N THR A 64 -1.10 -2.08 10.15
CA THR A 64 -1.04 -3.53 9.84
C THR A 64 -2.12 -4.37 10.53
N MET A 65 -2.96 -3.75 11.38
CA MET A 65 -3.88 -4.46 12.29
C MET A 65 -4.94 -5.35 11.62
N GLU A 66 -5.26 -5.11 10.35
CA GLU A 66 -6.23 -5.91 9.58
C GLU A 66 -5.53 -6.97 8.69
N LEU A 67 -4.20 -6.98 8.64
CA LEU A 67 -3.43 -7.99 7.90
C LEU A 67 -3.35 -9.29 8.68
N LYS A 68 -3.19 -10.41 7.96
CA LYS A 68 -2.89 -11.69 8.62
C LYS A 68 -1.49 -11.64 9.20
N VAL A 69 -1.30 -12.26 10.36
CA VAL A 69 0.00 -12.37 11.04
C VAL A 69 1.08 -12.95 10.12
N LYS A 70 0.74 -13.93 9.28
CA LYS A 70 1.68 -14.52 8.32
C LYS A 70 2.17 -13.53 7.25
N THR A 71 1.31 -12.60 6.84
CA THR A 71 1.61 -11.59 5.82
C THR A 71 2.61 -10.58 6.38
N VAL A 72 2.34 -10.09 7.60
CA VAL A 72 3.25 -9.16 8.30
C VAL A 72 4.62 -9.80 8.52
N LYS A 73 4.65 -11.05 9.01
CA LYS A 73 5.91 -11.79 9.23
C LYS A 73 6.70 -11.98 7.94
N TYR A 74 6.04 -12.35 6.84
CA TYR A 74 6.68 -12.54 5.54
C TYR A 74 7.45 -11.28 5.09
N PHE A 75 6.82 -10.11 5.14
CA PHE A 75 7.48 -8.86 4.74
C PHE A 75 8.53 -8.38 5.75
N HIS A 76 8.31 -8.59 7.05
CA HIS A 76 9.32 -8.27 8.06
C HIS A 76 10.61 -9.09 7.90
N GLU A 77 10.48 -10.38 7.57
CA GLU A 77 11.63 -11.25 7.30
C GLU A 77 12.35 -10.86 6.01
N LEU A 78 11.58 -10.51 4.96
CA LEU A 78 12.12 -10.10 3.67
C LEU A 78 12.89 -8.78 3.76
N GLU A 79 12.37 -7.80 4.49
CA GLU A 79 12.95 -6.46 4.61
C GLU A 79 13.83 -6.27 5.85
N ALA A 80 14.16 -7.36 6.58
CA ALA A 80 14.89 -7.29 7.84
C ALA A 80 16.18 -6.46 7.72
N GLU A 81 16.98 -6.66 6.67
CA GLU A 81 18.22 -5.91 6.44
C GLU A 81 17.96 -4.43 6.13
N SER A 82 16.89 -4.12 5.40
CA SER A 82 16.50 -2.77 5.01
C SER A 82 15.99 -1.93 6.19
N ILE A 83 15.36 -2.56 7.19
CA ILE A 83 14.71 -1.87 8.31
C ILE A 83 15.55 -1.79 9.58
N ILE A 84 16.66 -2.53 9.70
CA ILE A 84 17.52 -2.55 10.91
C ILE A 84 18.09 -1.16 11.29
N GLY A 85 18.16 -0.22 10.34
CA GLY A 85 18.70 1.12 10.56
C GLY A 85 17.70 2.22 10.93
N LEU A 86 16.41 1.89 11.07
CA LEU A 86 15.33 2.83 11.40
C LEU A 86 14.89 2.69 12.86
#